data_AF-A0A2D7UZL7-F1
#
_entry.id   AF-A0A2D7UZL7-F1
#
_cell.length_a   1.000
_cell.length_b   1.000
_cell.length_c   1.000
_cell.angle_alpha   90.00
_cell.angle_beta   90.00
_cell.angle_gamma   90.00
#
_symmetry.space_group_name_H-M   'P 1'
#
loop_
_entity.id
_entity.type
_entity.pdbx_description
1 polymer ?
#
loop_
_entity_poly.entity_id
_entity_poly.type
_entity_poly.pdbx_seq_one_letter_code
_entity_poly.pdbx_strand_id
1 'polypeptide(L)'
;MEPTTLALPVLINGVRALATAYDGYEKGKFLKSDKAVRQEIRRRTDMMRGHLERIQLRAHQNSDRTLRNECEEVLITLQGISDDAQMAVTGSPTSIHDGAGKLSRKGQKKIVEHDLKTLNMLVDCTRLINAILSPGEVEIEGEISMTMVHDKLARSRNHFLERNMYIDGLVKR
;
A
#
# COMPACT_ATOMS: atom_id res chain seq x y z
N MET A 1 -12.05 18.08 -16.09
CA MET A 1 -11.95 17.59 -14.70
C MET A 1 -10.74 16.69 -14.63
N GLU A 2 -9.71 17.10 -13.89
CA GLU A 2 -8.49 16.31 -13.69
C GLU A 2 -8.84 15.00 -12.94
N PRO A 3 -8.39 13.82 -13.43
CA PRO A 3 -8.70 12.52 -12.82
C PRO A 3 -8.07 12.32 -11.43
N THR A 4 -7.14 13.19 -11.02
CA THR A 4 -6.35 13.10 -9.79
C THR A 4 -7.15 13.40 -8.52
N THR A 5 -8.09 14.36 -8.57
CA THR A 5 -8.87 14.79 -7.39
C THR A 5 -9.94 13.77 -6.99
N LEU A 6 -10.43 12.98 -7.95
CA LEU A 6 -11.41 11.92 -7.71
C LEU A 6 -10.78 10.65 -7.10
N ALA A 7 -9.46 10.47 -7.22
CA ALA A 7 -8.78 9.27 -6.75
C ALA A 7 -8.78 9.17 -5.21
N LEU A 8 -8.53 10.28 -4.49
CA LEU A 8 -8.36 10.25 -3.03
C LEU A 8 -9.65 9.90 -2.25
N PRO A 9 -10.82 10.48 -2.57
CA PRO A 9 -12.08 10.08 -1.91
C PRO A 9 -12.47 8.63 -2.20
N VAL A 10 -12.26 8.14 -3.43
CA VAL A 10 -12.50 6.74 -3.82
C VAL A 10 -11.58 5.80 -3.03
N LEU A 11 -10.31 6.19 -2.83
CA LEU A 11 -9.34 5.45 -2.03
C LEU A 11 -9.76 5.35 -0.57
N ILE A 12 -10.16 6.44 0.07
CA ILE A 12 -10.59 6.43 1.49
C ILE A 12 -11.86 5.58 1.67
N ASN A 13 -12.81 5.70 0.74
CA ASN A 13 -14.04 4.92 0.76
C ASN A 13 -13.79 3.42 0.54
N GLY A 14 -12.80 3.04 -0.28
CA GLY A 14 -12.38 1.65 -0.46
C GLY A 14 -11.83 1.02 0.84
N VAL A 15 -10.96 1.75 1.55
CA VAL A 15 -10.43 1.29 2.85
C VAL A 15 -11.55 1.17 3.89
N ARG A 16 -12.46 2.15 3.95
CA ARG A 16 -13.62 2.11 4.85
C ARG A 16 -14.55 0.95 4.52
N ALA A 17 -14.85 0.71 3.24
CA ALA A 17 -15.69 -0.40 2.83
C ALA A 17 -15.08 -1.76 3.20
N LEU A 18 -13.76 -1.93 3.05
CA LEU A 18 -13.05 -3.13 3.49
C LEU A 18 -13.11 -3.31 5.01
N ALA A 19 -12.94 -2.23 5.78
CA ALA A 19 -13.07 -2.25 7.24
C ALA A 19 -14.50 -2.61 7.68
N THR A 20 -15.53 -1.99 7.07
CA THR A 20 -16.94 -2.28 7.37
C THR A 20 -17.35 -3.69 6.97
N ALA A 21 -16.89 -4.20 5.83
CA ALA A 21 -17.11 -5.59 5.42
C ALA A 21 -16.46 -6.59 6.40
N TYR A 22 -15.44 -6.16 7.14
CA TYR A 22 -14.78 -6.95 8.17
C TYR A 22 -15.45 -6.86 9.55
N ASP A 23 -16.13 -5.78 9.88
CA ASP A 23 -16.91 -5.71 11.14
C ASP A 23 -18.12 -6.67 11.12
N GLY A 24 -18.68 -6.98 9.95
CA GLY A 24 -19.81 -7.92 9.77
C GLY A 24 -19.44 -9.41 9.76
N TYR A 25 -18.29 -9.79 10.32
CA TYR A 25 -17.60 -11.00 9.91
C TYR A 25 -18.03 -12.30 10.62
N GLU A 26 -18.49 -13.25 9.80
CA GLU A 26 -18.78 -14.65 10.16
C GLU A 26 -17.59 -15.57 9.91
N LYS A 27 -17.54 -16.71 10.61
CA LYS A 27 -16.53 -17.78 10.40
C LYS A 27 -16.41 -18.13 8.91
N GLY A 28 -15.19 -18.09 8.36
CA GLY A 28 -14.87 -18.61 7.01
C GLY A 28 -14.59 -17.55 5.93
N LYS A 29 -14.75 -16.25 6.22
CA LYS A 29 -14.51 -15.18 5.22
C LYS A 29 -13.06 -14.63 5.20
N PHE A 30 -12.14 -15.16 6.02
CA PHE A 30 -10.79 -14.60 6.26
C PHE A 30 -9.99 -14.47 4.99
N LEU A 31 -9.85 -15.60 4.30
CA LEU A 31 -9.06 -15.70 3.09
C LEU A 31 -9.60 -14.76 2.01
N LYS A 32 -10.90 -14.48 2.00
CA LYS A 32 -11.53 -13.54 1.06
C LYS A 32 -11.21 -12.09 1.43
N SER A 33 -11.37 -11.72 2.70
CA SER A 33 -11.05 -10.37 3.20
C SER A 33 -9.56 -10.07 3.06
N ASP A 34 -8.70 -11.02 3.42
CA ASP A 34 -7.25 -10.92 3.27
C ASP A 34 -6.84 -10.73 1.81
N LYS A 35 -7.37 -11.57 0.91
CA LYS A 35 -7.16 -11.42 -0.53
C LYS A 35 -7.62 -10.06 -1.04
N ALA A 36 -8.77 -9.57 -0.59
CA ALA A 36 -9.29 -8.27 -1.00
C ALA A 36 -8.37 -7.12 -0.57
N VAL A 37 -7.83 -7.17 0.66
CA VAL A 37 -6.87 -6.17 1.16
C VAL A 37 -5.58 -6.20 0.34
N ARG A 38 -5.03 -7.38 0.05
CA ARG A 38 -3.84 -7.52 -0.82
C ARG A 38 -4.08 -7.01 -2.23
N GLN A 39 -5.26 -7.27 -2.80
CA GLN A 39 -5.64 -6.73 -4.10
C GLN A 39 -5.75 -5.21 -4.09
N GLU A 40 -6.26 -4.61 -3.01
CA GLU A 40 -6.31 -3.15 -2.86
C GLU A 40 -4.91 -2.53 -2.71
N ILE A 41 -3.98 -3.19 -2.02
CA ILE A 41 -2.56 -2.78 -1.98
C ILE A 41 -2.00 -2.75 -3.40
N ARG A 42 -2.18 -3.84 -4.18
CA ARG A 42 -1.70 -3.92 -5.58
C ARG A 42 -2.33 -2.85 -6.48
N ARG A 43 -3.65 -2.65 -6.37
CA ARG A 43 -4.34 -1.61 -7.15
C ARG A 43 -3.79 -0.22 -6.84
N ARG A 44 -3.40 0.05 -5.59
CA ARG A 44 -2.78 1.31 -5.18
C ARG A 44 -1.36 1.45 -5.69
N THR A 45 -0.56 0.39 -5.63
CA THR A 45 0.78 0.42 -6.20
C THR A 45 0.75 0.68 -7.70
N ASP A 46 -0.22 0.13 -8.43
CA ASP A 46 -0.39 0.40 -9.86
C ASP A 46 -0.80 1.86 -10.13
N MET A 47 -1.69 2.43 -9.32
CA MET A 47 -2.03 3.86 -9.42
C MET A 47 -0.81 4.76 -9.18
N MET A 48 -0.08 4.52 -8.08
CA MET A 48 1.11 5.31 -7.73
C MET A 48 2.19 5.19 -8.80
N ARG A 49 2.36 4.02 -9.42
CA ARG A 49 3.28 3.82 -10.55
C ARG A 49 2.95 4.75 -11.70
N GLY A 50 1.69 4.80 -12.13
CA GLY A 50 1.28 5.70 -13.21
C GLY A 50 1.51 7.18 -12.89
N HIS A 51 1.40 7.57 -11.61
CA HIS A 51 1.72 8.94 -11.19
C HIS A 51 3.23 9.21 -11.22
N LEU A 52 4.05 8.27 -10.74
CA LEU A 52 5.51 8.37 -10.75
C LEU A 52 6.08 8.39 -12.16
N GLU A 53 5.56 7.58 -13.08
CA GLU A 53 5.95 7.59 -14.50
C GLU A 53 5.68 8.95 -15.15
N ARG A 54 4.57 9.61 -14.79
CA ARG A 54 4.29 11.00 -15.24
C ARG A 54 5.26 12.00 -14.65
N ILE A 55 5.63 11.89 -13.37
CA ILE A 55 6.63 12.75 -12.73
C ILE A 55 8.00 12.54 -13.40
N GLN A 56 8.41 11.28 -13.61
CA GLN A 56 9.67 10.91 -14.24
C GLN A 56 9.77 11.42 -15.68
N LEU A 57 8.68 11.35 -16.45
CA LEU A 57 8.61 11.91 -17.80
C LEU A 57 8.77 13.45 -17.80
N ARG A 58 8.13 14.15 -16.87
CA ARG A 58 8.30 15.62 -16.74
C ARG A 58 9.72 15.98 -16.33
N ALA A 59 10.30 15.24 -15.39
CA ALA A 59 11.70 15.39 -15.00
C ALA A 59 12.65 15.11 -16.19
N HIS A 60 12.30 14.17 -17.07
CA HIS A 60 13.01 13.97 -18.34
C HIS A 60 12.97 15.19 -19.24
N GLN A 61 11.77 15.71 -19.51
CA GLN A 61 11.55 16.89 -20.36
C GLN A 61 12.29 18.13 -19.84
N ASN A 62 12.36 18.28 -18.51
CA ASN A 62 13.03 19.40 -17.85
C ASN A 62 14.54 19.19 -17.65
N SER A 63 15.13 18.11 -18.16
CA SER A 63 16.53 17.73 -17.92
C SER A 63 16.91 17.57 -16.44
N ASP A 64 15.94 17.40 -15.55
CA ASP A 64 16.15 17.15 -14.12
C ASP A 64 16.53 15.69 -13.90
N ARG A 65 17.85 15.42 -13.86
CA ARG A 65 18.38 14.08 -13.66
C ARG A 65 18.19 13.58 -12.23
N THR A 66 18.20 14.47 -11.26
CA THR A 66 18.06 14.12 -9.84
C THR A 66 16.69 13.56 -9.59
N LEU A 67 15.62 14.29 -9.94
CA LEU A 67 14.25 13.84 -9.75
C LEU A 67 13.94 12.57 -10.54
N ARG A 68 14.53 12.40 -11.75
CA ARG A 68 14.38 11.14 -12.50
C ARG A 68 14.94 9.93 -11.77
N ASN A 69 16.13 10.05 -11.18
CA ASN A 69 16.77 8.97 -10.44
C ASN A 69 15.98 8.66 -9.16
N GLU A 70 15.52 9.69 -8.45
CA GLU A 70 14.69 9.52 -7.25
C GLU A 70 13.36 8.83 -7.58
N CYS A 71 12.73 9.16 -8.71
CA CYS A 71 11.53 8.44 -9.18
C CYS A 71 11.81 6.96 -9.44
N GLU A 72 12.96 6.65 -10.04
CA GLU A 72 13.36 5.26 -10.33
C GLU A 72 13.51 4.44 -9.05
N GLU A 73 14.17 4.99 -8.03
CA GLU A 73 14.30 4.34 -6.72
C GLU A 73 12.92 4.07 -6.08
N VAL A 74 12.02 5.05 -6.17
CA VAL A 74 10.65 4.91 -5.67
C VAL A 74 9.88 3.84 -6.44
N LEU A 75 10.01 3.77 -7.76
CA LEU A 75 9.38 2.75 -8.61
C LEU A 75 9.86 1.34 -8.25
N ILE A 76 11.15 1.16 -7.96
CA ILE A 76 11.72 -0.11 -7.51
C ILE A 76 11.09 -0.54 -6.18
N THR A 77 11.03 0.36 -5.20
CA THR A 77 10.41 0.07 -3.89
C THR A 77 8.91 -0.23 -4.04
N LEU A 78 8.21 0.51 -4.90
CA LEU A 78 6.79 0.32 -5.17
C LEU A 78 6.49 -1.02 -5.85
N GLN A 79 7.34 -1.44 -6.79
CA GLN A 79 7.29 -2.77 -7.39
C GLN A 79 7.46 -3.86 -6.31
N GLY A 80 8.42 -3.69 -5.41
CA GLY A 80 8.62 -4.59 -4.26
C GLY A 80 7.36 -4.76 -3.42
N ILE A 81 6.62 -3.67 -3.12
CA ILE A 81 5.34 -3.75 -2.38
C ILE A 81 4.29 -4.55 -3.16
N SER A 82 4.18 -4.34 -4.48
CA SER A 82 3.24 -5.07 -5.33
C SER A 82 3.55 -6.57 -5.33
N ASP A 83 4.83 -6.93 -5.46
CA ASP A 83 5.28 -8.32 -5.48
C ASP A 83 5.08 -8.99 -4.12
N ASP A 84 5.41 -8.29 -3.04
CA ASP A 84 5.16 -8.75 -1.68
C ASP A 84 3.65 -9.00 -1.46
N ALA A 85 2.77 -8.10 -1.92
CA ALA A 85 1.32 -8.28 -1.80
C ALA A 85 0.77 -9.44 -2.68
N GLN A 86 1.37 -9.65 -3.84
CA GLN A 86 1.06 -10.77 -4.72
C GLN A 86 1.44 -12.11 -4.10
N MET A 87 2.63 -12.18 -3.49
CA MET A 87 3.17 -13.39 -2.86
C MET A 87 2.70 -13.59 -1.42
N ALA A 88 2.19 -12.54 -0.76
CA ALA A 88 1.69 -12.60 0.61
C ALA A 88 0.55 -13.61 0.75
N VAL A 89 0.55 -14.32 1.88
CA VAL A 89 -0.14 -15.59 2.03
C VAL A 89 -1.62 -15.42 2.38
N THR A 90 -2.47 -16.11 1.61
CA THR A 90 -3.63 -16.87 2.12
C THR A 90 -4.01 -17.98 1.12
N GLY A 91 -3.69 -19.24 1.43
CA GLY A 91 -4.16 -20.43 0.68
C GLY A 91 -3.47 -20.73 -0.66
N SER A 92 -2.31 -20.16 -0.95
CA SER A 92 -1.50 -20.54 -2.12
C SER A 92 -0.73 -21.85 -1.85
N PRO A 93 -0.67 -22.80 -2.81
CA PRO A 93 0.21 -23.98 -2.73
C PRO A 93 1.70 -23.63 -2.57
N THR A 94 2.09 -22.40 -2.90
CA THR A 94 3.46 -21.88 -2.82
C THR A 94 3.75 -21.10 -1.54
N SER A 95 2.83 -21.10 -0.58
CA SER A 95 2.98 -20.40 0.69
C SER A 95 4.04 -21.07 1.56
N ILE A 96 5.04 -20.31 2.03
CA ILE A 96 5.95 -20.76 3.10
C ILE A 96 5.28 -20.72 4.49
N HIS A 97 4.11 -20.08 4.62
CA HIS A 97 3.38 -19.89 5.88
C HIS A 97 2.12 -20.78 5.94
N ASP A 98 2.25 -22.00 6.47
CA ASP A 98 1.15 -22.98 6.61
C ASP A 98 0.08 -22.60 7.67
N GLY A 99 0.34 -21.51 8.41
CA GLY A 99 -0.42 -21.11 9.60
C GLY A 99 -1.66 -20.23 9.34
N ALA A 100 -1.76 -19.57 8.18
CA ALA A 100 -2.78 -18.53 7.96
C ALA A 100 -4.23 -19.04 8.12
N GLY A 101 -4.53 -20.26 7.66
CA GLY A 101 -5.85 -20.90 7.83
C GLY A 101 -6.11 -21.40 9.26
N LYS A 102 -5.07 -21.50 10.09
CA LYS A 102 -5.12 -21.99 11.47
C LYS A 102 -5.14 -20.85 12.50
N LEU A 103 -5.14 -19.59 12.06
CA LEU A 103 -5.17 -18.43 12.94
C LEU A 103 -6.47 -18.35 13.75
N SER A 104 -6.33 -18.05 15.05
CA SER A 104 -7.46 -17.73 15.92
C SER A 104 -8.20 -16.47 15.42
N ARG A 105 -9.47 -16.28 15.80
CA ARG A 105 -10.22 -15.05 15.48
C ARG A 105 -9.47 -13.77 15.88
N LYS A 106 -8.79 -13.79 17.04
CA LYS A 106 -7.96 -12.68 17.52
C LYS A 106 -6.76 -12.44 16.59
N GLY A 107 -6.11 -13.49 16.11
CA GLY A 107 -5.01 -13.40 15.14
C GLY A 107 -5.47 -12.87 13.78
N GLN A 108 -6.60 -13.37 13.27
CA GLN A 108 -7.21 -12.88 12.03
C GLN A 108 -7.52 -11.37 12.12
N LYS A 109 -8.14 -10.93 13.22
CA LYS A 109 -8.42 -9.50 13.47
C LYS A 109 -7.14 -8.65 13.47
N LYS A 110 -6.09 -9.10 14.16
CA LYS A 110 -4.80 -8.39 14.20
C LYS A 110 -4.20 -8.20 12.81
N ILE A 111 -4.23 -9.22 11.96
CA ILE A 111 -3.70 -9.12 10.59
C ILE A 111 -4.48 -8.08 9.79
N VAL A 112 -5.81 -8.09 9.91
CA VAL A 112 -6.62 -7.10 9.17
C VAL A 112 -6.40 -5.69 9.68
N GLU A 113 -6.37 -5.47 11.00
CA GLU A 113 -6.04 -4.17 11.58
C GLU A 113 -4.66 -3.66 11.12
N HIS A 114 -3.69 -4.57 11.08
CA HIS A 114 -2.34 -4.31 10.60
C HIS A 114 -2.30 -3.94 9.11
N ASP A 115 -2.99 -4.69 8.26
CA ASP A 115 -3.01 -4.42 6.82
C ASP A 115 -3.83 -3.15 6.48
N LEU A 116 -4.89 -2.85 7.24
CA LEU A 116 -5.60 -1.57 7.14
C LEU A 116 -4.69 -0.39 7.49
N LYS A 117 -3.84 -0.53 8.50
CA LYS A 117 -2.83 0.47 8.84
C LYS A 117 -1.81 0.63 7.71
N THR A 118 -1.37 -0.46 7.08
CA THR A 118 -0.53 -0.41 5.87
C THR A 118 -1.21 0.36 4.75
N LEU A 119 -2.50 0.10 4.48
CA LEU A 119 -3.27 0.82 3.47
C LEU A 119 -3.33 2.33 3.75
N ASN A 120 -3.50 2.73 5.02
CA ASN A 120 -3.47 4.14 5.40
C ASN A 120 -2.08 4.77 5.16
N MET A 121 -0.99 4.06 5.45
CA MET A 121 0.36 4.55 5.12
C MET A 121 0.55 4.74 3.61
N LEU A 122 -0.03 3.86 2.78
CA LEU A 122 -0.02 4.01 1.32
C LEU A 122 -0.93 5.16 0.83
N VAL A 123 -2.02 5.48 1.54
CA VAL A 123 -2.82 6.70 1.29
C VAL A 123 -1.94 7.94 1.46
N ASP A 124 -1.18 8.01 2.54
CA ASP A 124 -0.29 9.14 2.81
C ASP A 124 0.79 9.28 1.73
N CYS A 125 1.36 8.17 1.28
CA CYS A 125 2.30 8.16 0.15
C CYS A 125 1.63 8.67 -1.15
N THR A 126 0.40 8.25 -1.42
CA THR A 126 -0.38 8.70 -2.58
C THR A 126 -0.61 10.22 -2.53
N ARG A 127 -0.92 10.77 -1.35
CA ARG A 127 -1.08 12.23 -1.16
C ARG A 127 0.19 13.00 -1.50
N LEU A 128 1.35 12.52 -1.04
CA LEU A 128 2.64 13.15 -1.32
C LEU A 128 3.01 13.09 -2.80
N ILE A 129 2.80 11.93 -3.44
CA ILE A 129 3.02 11.78 -4.89
C ILE A 129 2.11 12.73 -5.67
N ASN A 130 0.84 12.87 -5.27
CA ASN A 130 -0.08 13.82 -5.91
C ASN A 130 0.34 15.28 -5.70
N ALA A 131 0.87 15.63 -4.53
CA ALA A 131 1.36 16.98 -4.28
C ALA A 131 2.58 17.33 -5.15
N ILE A 132 3.44 16.36 -5.44
CA ILE A 132 4.57 16.52 -6.38
C ILE A 132 4.06 16.58 -7.83
N LEU A 133 3.11 15.71 -8.20
CA LEU A 133 2.56 15.65 -9.56
C LEU A 133 1.71 16.88 -9.91
N SER A 134 0.94 17.39 -8.96
CA SER A 134 0.03 18.52 -9.16
C SER A 134 0.20 19.53 -8.01
N PRO A 135 1.29 20.33 -8.01
CA PRO A 135 1.51 21.34 -6.98
C PRO A 135 0.34 22.32 -6.91
N GLY A 136 -0.17 22.55 -5.69
CA GLY A 136 -1.33 23.42 -5.44
C GLY A 136 -2.71 22.74 -5.46
N GLU A 137 -2.81 21.49 -5.93
CA GLU A 137 -4.07 20.72 -5.85
C GLU A 137 -4.23 19.94 -4.53
N VAL A 138 -3.12 19.71 -3.82
CA VAL A 138 -3.09 19.00 -2.53
C VAL A 138 -2.35 19.85 -1.52
N GLU A 139 -3.04 20.27 -0.46
CA GLU A 139 -2.42 20.93 0.68
C GLU A 139 -1.64 19.92 1.52
N ILE A 140 -0.34 20.17 1.65
CA ILE A 140 0.58 19.44 2.53
C ILE A 140 1.44 20.46 3.27
N GLU A 141 1.55 20.30 4.58
CA GLU A 141 2.42 21.10 5.42
C GLU A 141 3.89 20.67 5.26
N GLY A 142 4.76 21.66 5.07
CA GLY A 142 6.21 21.45 4.96
C GLY A 142 6.70 21.17 3.54
N GLU A 143 8.01 21.00 3.42
CA GLU A 143 8.66 20.68 2.14
C GLU A 143 8.41 19.21 1.77
N ILE A 144 8.13 18.97 0.48
CA ILE A 144 7.85 17.65 -0.06
C ILE A 144 8.94 17.31 -1.06
N SER A 145 9.53 16.12 -0.92
CA SER A 145 10.54 15.61 -1.84
C SER A 145 10.26 14.17 -2.21
N MET A 146 10.82 13.72 -3.34
CA MET A 146 10.71 12.31 -3.75
C MET A 146 11.44 11.38 -2.77
N THR A 147 12.53 11.84 -2.14
CA THR A 147 13.19 11.13 -1.03
C THR A 147 12.25 10.90 0.15
N MET A 148 11.44 11.89 0.54
CA MET A 148 10.44 11.70 1.59
C MET A 148 9.39 10.65 1.20
N VAL A 149 8.97 10.63 -0.06
CA VAL A 149 8.07 9.60 -0.60
C VAL A 149 8.71 8.23 -0.51
N HIS A 150 9.99 8.10 -0.92
CA HIS A 150 10.74 6.86 -0.85
C HIS A 150 10.78 6.30 0.58
N ASP A 151 11.17 7.11 1.56
CA ASP A 151 11.24 6.71 2.96
C ASP A 151 9.89 6.24 3.52
N LYS A 152 8.79 6.93 3.17
CA LYS A 152 7.44 6.55 3.61
C LYS A 152 6.96 5.27 2.91
N LEU A 153 7.29 5.05 1.64
CA LEU A 153 6.99 3.80 0.95
C LEU A 153 7.80 2.64 1.53
N ALA A 154 9.09 2.82 1.79
CA ALA A 154 9.94 1.81 2.43
C ALA A 154 9.39 1.42 3.82
N ARG A 155 8.98 2.40 4.63
CA ARG A 155 8.30 2.14 5.92
C ARG A 155 6.98 1.39 5.73
N SER A 156 6.19 1.74 4.72
CA SER A 156 4.92 1.05 4.42
C SER A 156 5.15 -0.40 4.00
N ARG A 157 6.19 -0.66 3.19
CA ARG A 157 6.62 -1.99 2.79
C ARG A 157 7.05 -2.84 3.99
N ASN A 158 7.93 -2.30 4.83
CA ASN A 158 8.40 -2.99 6.02
C ASN A 158 7.24 -3.32 6.96
N HIS A 159 6.36 -2.34 7.21
CA HIS A 159 5.14 -2.57 7.98
C HIS A 159 4.30 -3.68 7.35
N PHE A 160 4.05 -3.67 6.03
CA PHE A 160 3.32 -4.77 5.39
C PHE A 160 3.94 -6.14 5.66
N LEU A 161 5.26 -6.27 5.53
CA LEU A 161 5.99 -7.53 5.73
C LEU A 161 5.94 -8.05 7.16
N GLU A 162 5.78 -7.19 8.17
CA GLU A 162 5.58 -7.58 9.57
C GLU A 162 4.35 -8.49 9.75
N ARG A 163 3.39 -8.48 8.81
CA ARG A 163 2.26 -9.41 8.77
C ARG A 163 2.69 -10.87 8.91
N ASN A 164 3.84 -11.23 8.33
CA ASN A 164 4.33 -12.60 8.29
C ASN A 164 4.64 -13.09 9.72
N MET A 165 5.10 -12.20 10.60
CA MET A 165 5.32 -12.53 12.01
C MET A 165 4.02 -12.87 12.75
N TYR A 166 2.90 -12.24 12.39
CA TYR A 166 1.58 -12.56 12.95
C TYR A 166 1.07 -13.91 12.42
N ILE A 167 1.34 -14.21 11.15
CA ILE A 167 0.94 -15.47 10.51
C ILE A 167 1.72 -16.65 11.10
N ASP A 168 3.02 -16.48 11.33
CA ASP A 168 3.90 -17.50 11.89
C ASP A 168 3.80 -17.65 13.41
N GLY A 169 3.03 -16.79 14.07
CA GLY A 169 2.91 -16.79 15.53
C GLY A 169 4.19 -16.36 16.26
N LEU A 170 5.10 -15.67 15.56
CA LEU A 170 6.36 -15.15 16.10
C LEU A 170 6.15 -13.92 17.00
N VAL A 171 5.01 -13.23 16.85
CA VAL A 171 4.53 -12.30 17.89
C VAL A 171 3.97 -13.15 19.04
N LYS A 172 4.87 -13.65 19.90
CA LYS A 172 4.51 -14.29 21.18
C LYS A 172 3.61 -13.34 21.99
N ARG A 173 2.67 -13.96 22.68
CA ARG A 173 1.60 -13.39 23.52
C ARG A 173 1.98 -12.13 24.29
#